data_AF-A0A2L2XN08-F1
#
_entry.id   AF-A0A2L2XN08-F1
#
_cell.length_a   1.000
_cell.length_b   1.000
_cell.length_c   1.000
_cell.angle_alpha   90.00
_cell.angle_beta   90.00
_cell.angle_gamma   90.00
#
_symmetry.space_group_name_H-M   'P 1'
#
loop_
_entity.id
_entity.type
_entity.pdbx_description
1 polymer ?
#
loop_
_entity_poly.entity_id
_entity_poly.type
_entity_poly.pdbx_seq_one_letter_code
_entity_poly.pdbx_strand_id
1 'polypeptide(L)'
;MELPELNIETIWAIINDEIDDETVNKLLWQTLGYRYDESQGKWDNSQVEEDWRREYPEPPDFIANRPPTVKLTRSILPENKQLLKDKLGFTGYKIGEFNPRMTRRATAANWLCFYALK
;
A
#
# COMPACT_ATOMS: atom_id res chain seq x y z
N MET A 1 -7.44 1.11 -17.33
CA MET A 1 -7.88 0.15 -16.30
C MET A 1 -8.30 0.97 -15.10
N GLU A 2 -9.55 0.79 -14.66
CA GLU A 2 -10.04 1.46 -13.44
C GLU A 2 -9.46 0.74 -12.23
N LEU A 3 -8.92 1.51 -11.28
CA LEU A 3 -8.43 0.95 -10.02
C LEU A 3 -9.62 0.66 -9.11
N PRO A 4 -9.58 -0.44 -8.32
CA PRO A 4 -10.65 -0.75 -7.39
C PRO A 4 -10.78 0.37 -6.35
N GLU A 5 -12.00 0.62 -5.88
CA GLU A 5 -12.24 1.59 -4.83
C GLU A 5 -11.52 1.18 -3.54
N LEU A 6 -10.97 2.15 -2.82
CA LEU A 6 -10.30 1.90 -1.55
C LEU A 6 -11.34 1.68 -0.45
N ASN A 7 -11.77 0.43 -0.29
CA ASN A 7 -12.73 0.00 0.72
C ASN A 7 -12.27 -1.30 1.40
N ILE A 8 -13.04 -1.77 2.38
CA ILE A 8 -12.73 -2.97 3.15
C ILE A 8 -12.62 -4.24 2.28
N GLU A 9 -13.44 -4.36 1.23
CA GLU A 9 -13.38 -5.50 0.31
C GLU A 9 -12.04 -5.53 -0.43
N THR A 10 -11.58 -4.38 -0.94
CA THR A 10 -10.27 -4.25 -1.57
C THR A 10 -9.13 -4.58 -0.59
N ILE A 11 -9.24 -4.21 0.69
CA ILE A 11 -8.24 -4.60 1.70
C ILE A 11 -8.15 -6.12 1.86
N TRP A 12 -9.28 -6.81 1.91
CA TRP A 12 -9.31 -8.28 1.96
C TRP A 12 -8.76 -8.91 0.69
N ALA A 13 -9.10 -8.37 -0.48
CA ALA A 13 -8.57 -8.85 -1.76
C ALA A 13 -7.03 -8.74 -1.82
N ILE A 14 -6.43 -7.69 -1.23
CA ILE A 14 -4.97 -7.58 -1.10
C ILE A 14 -4.39 -8.71 -0.26
N ILE A 15 -4.99 -8.95 0.92
CA ILE A 15 -4.53 -9.94 1.90
C ILE A 15 -4.62 -11.36 1.33
N ASN A 16 -5.73 -11.66 0.64
CA ASN A 16 -6.03 -12.97 0.06
C ASN A 16 -5.34 -13.24 -1.28
N ASP A 17 -4.53 -12.30 -1.76
CA ASP A 17 -3.83 -12.40 -3.05
C ASP A 17 -4.77 -12.47 -4.28
N GLU A 18 -5.94 -11.83 -4.18
CA GLU A 18 -6.97 -11.80 -5.24
C GLU A 18 -6.70 -10.70 -6.28
N ILE A 19 -5.90 -9.69 -5.93
CA ILE A 19 -5.43 -8.65 -6.86
C ILE A 19 -3.92 -8.73 -7.05
N ASP A 20 -3.44 -8.42 -8.25
CA ASP A 20 -2.01 -8.52 -8.58
C ASP A 20 -1.17 -7.41 -7.91
N ASP A 21 0.14 -7.61 -7.84
CA ASP A 21 1.07 -6.68 -7.17
C ASP A 21 1.12 -5.29 -7.84
N GLU A 22 0.90 -5.20 -9.15
CA GLU A 22 0.87 -3.93 -9.86
C GLU A 22 -0.36 -3.12 -9.45
N THR A 23 -1.52 -3.76 -9.32
CA THR A 23 -2.75 -3.14 -8.82
C THR A 23 -2.58 -2.66 -7.37
N VAL A 24 -1.96 -3.46 -6.48
CA VAL A 24 -1.66 -3.04 -5.10
C VAL A 24 -0.75 -1.81 -5.08
N ASN A 25 0.31 -1.82 -5.89
CA ASN A 25 1.23 -0.71 -6.01
C ASN A 25 0.51 0.55 -6.52
N LYS A 26 -0.32 0.45 -7.56
CA LYS A 26 -1.09 1.58 -8.08
C LYS A 26 -2.04 2.18 -7.03
N LEU A 27 -2.67 1.37 -6.20
CA LEU A 27 -3.47 1.85 -5.07
C LEU A 27 -2.60 2.67 -4.09
N LEU A 28 -1.45 2.13 -3.69
CA LEU A 28 -0.51 2.85 -2.81
C LEU A 28 -0.04 4.16 -3.44
N TRP A 29 0.32 4.14 -4.72
CA TRP A 29 0.75 5.34 -5.45
C TRP A 29 -0.34 6.39 -5.47
N GLN A 30 -1.57 5.99 -5.79
CA GLN A 30 -2.72 6.89 -5.82
C GLN A 30 -2.98 7.51 -4.45
N THR A 31 -2.96 6.71 -3.39
CA THR A 31 -3.20 7.17 -2.02
C THR A 31 -2.05 8.04 -1.48
N LEU A 32 -0.79 7.77 -1.88
CA LEU A 32 0.36 8.62 -1.55
C LEU A 32 0.37 9.95 -2.32
N GLY A 33 -0.38 10.05 -3.42
CA GLY A 33 -0.50 11.26 -4.24
C GLY A 33 0.27 11.22 -5.56
N TYR A 34 0.93 10.11 -5.90
CA TYR A 34 1.55 9.96 -7.23
C TYR A 34 0.45 9.89 -8.30
N ARG A 35 0.64 10.59 -9.41
CA ARG A 35 -0.24 10.54 -10.59
C ARG A 35 0.62 10.36 -11.82
N TYR A 36 0.22 9.47 -12.71
CA TYR A 36 0.91 9.33 -13.99
C TYR A 36 0.31 10.33 -14.97
N ASP A 37 1.15 11.24 -15.48
CA ASP A 37 0.78 12.16 -16.54
C ASP A 37 1.11 11.52 -17.89
N GLU A 38 0.09 10.97 -18.54
CA GLU A 38 0.22 10.36 -19.87
C GLU A 38 0.63 11.36 -20.95
N SER A 39 0.30 12.65 -20.79
CA SER A 39 0.64 13.68 -21.77
C SER A 39 2.13 14.01 -21.77
N GLN A 40 2.77 13.90 -20.60
CA GLN A 40 4.20 14.14 -20.42
C GLN A 40 5.04 12.87 -20.34
N GLY A 41 4.40 11.70 -20.18
CA GLY A 41 5.06 10.42 -19.96
C GLY A 41 5.86 10.39 -18.66
N LYS A 42 5.38 11.08 -17.61
CA LYS A 42 6.10 11.29 -16.35
C LYS A 42 5.19 11.13 -15.14
N TRP A 43 5.78 10.78 -14.01
CA TRP A 43 5.10 10.80 -12.73
C TRP A 43 5.05 12.22 -12.17
N ASP A 44 3.83 12.68 -11.87
CA ASP A 44 3.59 13.83 -11.02
C ASP A 44 3.59 13.38 -9.55
N ASN A 45 4.45 14.00 -8.76
CA ASN A 45 4.58 13.80 -7.31
C ASN A 45 4.32 15.09 -6.51
N SER A 46 3.70 16.10 -7.14
CA SER A 46 3.38 17.38 -6.52
C SER A 46 2.49 17.25 -5.28
N GLN A 47 1.62 16.24 -5.27
CA GLN A 47 0.71 15.90 -4.15
C GLN A 47 1.32 14.91 -3.14
N VAL A 48 2.54 14.44 -3.39
CA VAL A 48 3.24 13.51 -2.48
C VAL A 48 3.99 14.32 -1.42
N GLU A 49 3.94 13.85 -0.18
CA GLU A 49 4.68 14.45 0.94
C GLU A 49 6.18 14.61 0.61
N GLU A 50 6.79 15.70 1.06
CA GLU A 50 8.16 16.07 0.70
C GLU A 50 9.18 14.95 1.02
N ASP A 51 9.05 14.35 2.19
CA ASP A 51 9.90 13.24 2.63
C ASP A 51 9.78 12.00 1.76
N TRP A 52 8.62 11.78 1.13
CA TRP A 52 8.40 10.69 0.19
C TRP A 52 8.97 11.02 -1.18
N ARG A 53 8.59 12.14 -1.79
CA ARG A 53 9.04 12.50 -3.15
C ARG A 53 10.54 12.79 -3.24
N ARG A 54 11.18 13.19 -2.14
CA ARG A 54 12.64 13.39 -2.09
C ARG A 54 13.41 12.07 -2.17
N GLU A 55 12.92 11.04 -1.48
CA GLU A 55 13.55 9.71 -1.47
C GLU A 55 13.12 8.88 -2.69
N TYR A 56 11.87 9.06 -3.13
CA TYR A 56 11.26 8.36 -4.26
C TYR A 56 10.62 9.38 -5.22
N PRO A 57 11.40 10.01 -6.12
CA PRO A 57 10.85 10.91 -7.13
C PRO A 57 9.85 10.21 -8.07
N GLU A 58 10.09 8.91 -8.32
CA GLU A 58 9.20 8.00 -9.00
C GLU A 58 8.62 6.99 -8.00
N PRO A 59 7.37 6.53 -8.22
CA PRO A 59 6.71 5.62 -7.29
C PRO A 59 7.45 4.27 -7.21
N PRO A 60 7.82 3.81 -6.00
CA PRO A 60 8.55 2.57 -5.85
C PRO A 60 7.62 1.36 -5.90
N ASP A 61 8.19 0.19 -6.21
CA ASP A 61 7.50 -1.08 -6.02
C ASP A 61 7.61 -1.54 -4.56
N PHE A 62 6.50 -1.41 -3.83
CA PHE A 62 6.36 -1.76 -2.41
C PHE A 62 6.30 -3.28 -2.17
N ILE A 63 5.95 -4.06 -3.19
CA ILE A 63 5.78 -5.50 -3.05
C ILE A 63 7.03 -6.26 -3.48
N ALA A 64 7.80 -5.73 -4.44
CA ALA A 64 9.10 -6.28 -4.84
C ALA A 64 10.26 -5.78 -3.97
N ASN A 65 10.18 -4.58 -3.39
CA ASN A 65 11.28 -3.98 -2.60
C ASN A 65 10.91 -3.75 -1.14
N ARG A 66 11.81 -4.15 -0.23
CA ARG A 66 11.62 -3.97 1.23
C ARG A 66 11.77 -2.51 1.73
N PRO A 67 12.75 -1.71 1.26
CA PRO A 67 12.94 -0.33 1.77
C PRO A 67 11.68 0.55 1.73
N PRO A 68 10.92 0.64 0.62
CA PRO A 68 9.71 1.46 0.58
C PRO A 68 8.62 0.95 1.53
N THR A 69 8.49 -0.37 1.71
CA THR A 69 7.54 -0.95 2.68
C THR A 69 7.88 -0.57 4.13
N VAL A 70 9.17 -0.50 4.46
CA VAL A 70 9.63 -0.08 5.80
C VAL A 70 9.25 1.39 6.04
N LYS A 71 9.44 2.26 5.04
CA LYS A 71 9.02 3.67 5.12
C LYS A 71 7.50 3.79 5.26
N LEU A 72 6.74 2.96 4.53
CA LEU A 72 5.27 2.87 4.64
C LEU A 72 4.80 2.53 6.07
N THR A 73 5.49 1.60 6.73
CA THR A 73 5.19 1.23 8.13
C THR A 73 5.50 2.37 9.10
N ARG A 74 6.50 3.21 8.77
CA ARG A 74 6.93 4.34 9.60
C ARG A 74 6.08 5.59 9.42
N SER A 75 5.35 5.71 8.30
CA SER A 75 4.47 6.86 8.04
C SER A 75 3.15 6.84 8.80
N ILE A 76 2.81 5.72 9.46
CA ILE A 76 1.62 5.60 10.31
C ILE A 76 1.99 5.58 11.80
N LEU A 77 1.14 6.23 12.61
CA LEU A 77 1.26 6.24 14.07
C LEU A 77 1.19 4.81 14.65
N PRO A 78 1.84 4.54 15.80
CA PRO A 78 1.83 3.22 16.43
C PRO A 78 0.42 2.63 16.66
N GLU A 79 -0.56 3.47 17.01
CA GLU A 79 -1.96 3.10 17.20
C GLU A 79 -2.63 2.56 15.91
N ASN A 80 -2.14 2.97 14.74
CA ASN A 80 -2.70 2.56 13.45
C ASN A 80 -2.00 1.32 12.86
N LYS A 81 -1.04 0.72 13.58
CA LYS A 81 -0.27 -0.44 13.09
C LYS A 81 -0.99 -1.79 13.23
N GLN A 82 -2.12 -1.83 13.96
CA GLN A 82 -2.90 -3.04 14.18
C GLN A 82 -4.32 -2.94 13.61
N LEU A 83 -4.59 -2.00 12.68
CA LEU A 83 -5.92 -1.79 12.13
C LEU A 83 -6.51 -3.04 11.47
N LEU A 84 -5.70 -3.85 10.77
CA LEU A 84 -6.18 -5.11 10.20
C LEU A 84 -6.73 -6.06 11.28
N LYS A 85 -6.10 -6.09 12.46
CA LYS A 85 -6.58 -6.91 13.57
C LYS A 85 -7.80 -6.26 14.23
N ASP A 86 -7.70 -4.98 14.56
CA ASP A 86 -8.70 -4.27 15.39
C ASP A 86 -10.00 -3.97 14.64
N LYS A 87 -9.93 -3.77 13.33
CA LYS A 87 -11.08 -3.40 12.48
C LYS A 87 -11.56 -4.54 11.60
N LEU A 88 -10.66 -5.44 11.18
CA LEU A 88 -10.97 -6.52 10.25
C LEU A 88 -10.85 -7.92 10.87
N GLY A 89 -10.33 -8.06 12.09
CA GLY A 89 -10.14 -9.38 12.71
C GLY A 89 -9.05 -10.22 12.06
N PHE A 90 -8.21 -9.64 11.21
CA PHE A 90 -7.08 -10.34 10.59
C PHE A 90 -5.97 -10.55 11.62
N THR A 91 -5.78 -11.79 12.04
CA THR A 91 -4.78 -12.19 13.06
C THR A 91 -3.44 -12.62 12.46
N GLY A 92 -3.31 -12.58 11.13
CA GLY A 92 -2.12 -12.98 10.40
C GLY A 92 -2.35 -14.17 9.49
N TYR A 93 -1.33 -14.50 8.69
CA TYR A 93 -1.31 -15.69 7.85
C TYR A 93 -1.04 -16.95 8.68
N LYS A 94 -1.50 -18.11 8.19
CA LYS A 94 -1.21 -19.40 8.82
C LYS A 94 0.31 -19.66 8.85
N ILE A 95 0.76 -20.31 9.92
CA ILE A 95 2.17 -20.66 10.12
C ILE A 95 2.61 -21.57 8.98
N GLY A 96 3.68 -21.19 8.28
CA GLY A 96 4.26 -21.95 7.17
C GLY A 96 3.71 -21.61 5.78
N GLU A 97 2.67 -20.76 5.67
CA GLU A 97 2.03 -20.44 4.39
C GLU A 97 2.40 -19.04 3.86
N PHE A 98 3.20 -18.24 4.56
CA PHE A 98 3.53 -16.88 4.14
C PHE A 98 4.99 -16.70 3.69
N ASN A 99 5.15 -15.90 2.65
CA ASN A 99 6.45 -15.51 2.09
C ASN A 99 6.69 -14.00 2.25
N PRO A 100 7.91 -13.49 1.98
CA PRO A 100 8.20 -12.05 2.12
C PRO A 100 7.30 -11.14 1.28
N ARG A 101 6.79 -11.61 0.14
CA ARG A 101 5.83 -10.88 -0.69
C ARG A 101 4.50 -10.71 0.06
N MET A 102 3.94 -11.79 0.63
CA MET A 102 2.70 -11.74 1.41
C MET A 102 2.83 -10.83 2.65
N THR A 103 3.96 -10.86 3.34
CA THR A 103 4.21 -9.94 4.47
C THR A 103 4.15 -8.47 4.03
N ARG A 104 4.74 -8.13 2.88
CA ARG A 104 4.70 -6.77 2.33
C ARG A 104 3.29 -6.38 1.86
N ARG A 105 2.54 -7.31 1.29
CA ARG A 105 1.12 -7.10 0.95
C ARG A 105 0.27 -6.83 2.19
N ALA A 106 0.47 -7.55 3.30
CA ALA A 106 -0.21 -7.25 4.56
C ALA A 106 0.18 -5.87 5.12
N THR A 107 1.44 -5.44 4.97
CA THR A 107 1.84 -4.07 5.33
C THR A 107 1.12 -3.03 4.46
N ALA A 108 1.07 -3.24 3.14
CA ALA A 108 0.34 -2.38 2.22
C ALA A 108 -1.16 -2.32 2.58
N ALA A 109 -1.77 -3.47 2.85
CA ALA A 109 -3.16 -3.58 3.28
C ALA A 109 -3.44 -2.82 4.58
N ASN A 110 -2.57 -2.93 5.60
CA ASN A 110 -2.74 -2.18 6.85
C ASN A 110 -2.66 -0.67 6.63
N TRP A 111 -1.71 -0.22 5.80
CA TRP A 111 -1.56 1.20 5.48
C TRP A 111 -2.76 1.72 4.68
N LEU A 112 -3.22 0.98 3.67
CA LEU A 112 -4.41 1.32 2.88
C LEU A 112 -5.68 1.30 3.75
N CYS A 113 -5.78 0.38 4.71
CA CYS A 113 -6.88 0.32 5.67
C CYS A 113 -6.99 1.59 6.52
N PHE A 114 -5.85 2.20 6.91
CA PHE A 114 -5.87 3.49 7.60
C PHE A 114 -6.54 4.58 6.76
N TYR A 115 -6.25 4.66 5.46
CA TYR A 115 -6.85 5.66 4.57
C TYR A 115 -8.30 5.32 4.19
N ALA A 116 -8.66 4.05 4.10
CA ALA A 116 -10.04 3.61 3.85
C ALA A 116 -10.99 3.94 5.02
N LEU A 117 -10.45 4.05 6.24
CA LEU A 117 -11.21 4.30 7.47
C LEU A 117 -11.15 5.75 7.95
N LYS A 118 -10.39 6.61 7.25
CA LYS A 118 -10.21 8.02 7.57
C LYS A 118 -11.34 8.85 6.98
#